data_AF-A0A838E9A8-F1
#
_entry.id   AF-A0A838E9A8-F1
#
_cell.length_a   1.000
_cell.length_b   1.000
_cell.length_c   1.000
_cell.angle_alpha   90.00
_cell.angle_beta   90.00
_cell.angle_gamma   90.00
#
_symmetry.space_group_name_H-M   'P 1'
#
loop_
_entity.id
_entity.type
_entity.pdbx_description
1 polymer ?
#
loop_
_entity_poly.entity_id
_entity_poly.type
_entity_poly.pdbx_seq_one_letter_code
_entity_poly.pdbx_strand_id
1 'polypeptide(L)'
;MTTSTSFRLSEEARRRLSERADREGVSATALLERLIIEGVDCLEHPGVVYRGPTHDRRAALAAGPDVWEIVGRLRELVGGEEDRIDLLASETDLHPRQIRTALEFAARHPDEVETRSARNEEAIESGREAAEQRRALLA
;
A
#
# COMPACT_ATOMS: atom_id res chain seq x y z
N MET A 1 -19.52 -10.90 2.35
CA MET A 1 -20.04 -12.26 2.11
C MET A 1 -19.21 -12.88 1.00
N THR A 2 -18.68 -14.09 1.17
CA THR A 2 -17.93 -14.80 0.13
C THR A 2 -18.87 -15.68 -0.69
N THR A 3 -18.75 -15.66 -2.02
CA THR A 3 -19.50 -16.52 -2.93
C THR A 3 -18.54 -17.44 -3.69
N SER A 4 -18.93 -18.71 -3.87
CA SER A 4 -18.09 -19.68 -4.58
C SER A 4 -18.25 -19.50 -6.08
N THR A 5 -17.13 -19.34 -6.79
CA THR A 5 -17.08 -19.26 -8.25
C THR A 5 -16.04 -20.26 -8.77
N SER A 6 -16.44 -21.07 -9.76
CA SER A 6 -15.54 -22.06 -10.38
C SER A 6 -14.88 -21.49 -11.63
N PHE A 7 -13.55 -21.53 -11.69
CA PHE A 7 -12.76 -21.10 -12.84
C PHE A 7 -12.05 -22.30 -13.48
N ARG A 8 -11.99 -22.33 -14.82
CA ARG A 8 -11.09 -23.23 -15.54
C ARG A 8 -9.79 -22.50 -15.83
N LEU A 9 -8.70 -22.96 -15.23
CA LEU A 9 -7.36 -22.43 -15.45
C LEU A 9 -6.64 -23.29 -16.49
N SER A 10 -5.82 -22.65 -17.33
CA SER A 10 -4.85 -23.39 -18.14
C SER A 10 -3.82 -24.06 -17.23
N GLU A 11 -3.18 -25.14 -17.71
CA GLU A 11 -2.10 -25.80 -16.96
C GLU A 11 -0.99 -24.82 -16.58
N GLU A 12 -0.64 -23.90 -17.48
CA GLU A 12 0.37 -22.88 -17.22
C GLU A 12 -0.05 -21.89 -16.12
N ALA A 13 -1.30 -21.41 -16.14
CA ALA A 13 -1.81 -20.53 -15.10
C ALA A 13 -1.85 -21.24 -13.74
N ARG A 14 -2.33 -22.49 -13.72
CA ARG A 14 -2.37 -23.33 -12.51
C ARG A 14 -0.96 -23.51 -11.93
N ARG A 15 0.01 -23.87 -12.77
CA ARG A 15 1.41 -24.07 -12.38
C ARG A 15 2.02 -22.81 -11.77
N ARG A 16 1.92 -21.66 -12.46
CA ARG A 16 2.47 -20.38 -11.98
C ARG A 16 1.82 -19.94 -10.66
N LEU A 17 0.51 -20.12 -10.52
CA LEU A 17 -0.22 -19.79 -9.30
C LEU A 17 0.26 -20.66 -8.13
N SER A 18 0.35 -21.99 -8.30
CA SER A 18 0.84 -22.91 -7.27
C SER A 18 2.28 -22.60 -6.85
N GLU A 19 3.21 -22.46 -7.80
CA GLU A 19 4.62 -22.14 -7.50
C GLU A 19 4.79 -20.80 -6.76
N ARG A 20 3.92 -19.82 -7.03
CA ARG A 20 3.93 -18.54 -6.32
C ARG A 20 3.32 -18.68 -4.93
N ALA A 21 2.21 -19.39 -4.79
CA ALA A 21 1.53 -19.63 -3.53
C ALA A 21 2.44 -20.37 -2.54
N ASP A 22 3.14 -21.40 -3.00
CA ASP A 22 4.10 -22.18 -2.20
C ASP A 22 5.26 -21.29 -1.69
N ARG A 23 5.81 -20.43 -2.56
CA ARG A 23 6.86 -19.47 -2.17
C ARG A 23 6.39 -18.43 -1.16
N GLU A 24 5.10 -18.10 -1.17
CA GLU A 24 4.51 -17.12 -0.26
C GLU A 24 3.91 -17.74 1.01
N GLY A 25 3.88 -19.08 1.10
CA GLY A 25 3.28 -19.79 2.24
C GLY A 25 1.76 -19.59 2.35
N VAL A 26 1.06 -19.37 1.24
CA VAL A 26 -0.39 -19.15 1.19
C VAL A 26 -1.08 -20.21 0.33
N SER A 27 -2.39 -20.36 0.46
CA SER A 27 -3.15 -21.24 -0.44
C SER A 27 -3.25 -20.63 -1.85
N ALA A 28 -3.34 -21.49 -2.87
CA ALA A 28 -3.54 -21.03 -4.26
C ALA A 28 -4.81 -20.20 -4.41
N THR A 29 -5.89 -20.56 -3.70
CA THR A 29 -7.15 -19.79 -3.70
C THR A 29 -6.99 -18.41 -3.09
N ALA A 30 -6.30 -18.30 -1.94
CA ALA A 30 -6.06 -17.00 -1.30
C ALA A 30 -5.18 -16.11 -2.17
N LEU A 31 -4.15 -16.68 -2.83
CA LEU A 31 -3.34 -15.95 -3.79
C LEU A 31 -4.17 -15.49 -4.99
N LEU A 32 -5.03 -16.36 -5.53
CA LEU A 32 -5.87 -16.03 -6.69
C LEU A 32 -6.84 -14.88 -6.38
N GLU A 33 -7.55 -14.97 -5.26
CA GLU A 33 -8.46 -13.90 -4.80
C GLU A 33 -7.72 -12.57 -4.69
N ARG A 34 -6.55 -12.58 -4.03
CA ARG A 34 -5.72 -11.38 -3.89
C ARG A 34 -5.25 -10.83 -5.25
N LEU A 35 -4.77 -11.68 -6.15
CA LEU A 35 -4.31 -11.25 -7.48
C LEU A 35 -5.44 -10.69 -8.34
N ILE A 36 -6.69 -11.15 -8.14
CA ILE A 36 -7.85 -10.58 -8.81
C ILE A 36 -8.08 -9.14 -8.32
N ILE A 37 -8.13 -8.93 -7.01
CA ILE A 37 -8.35 -7.61 -6.41
C ILE A 37 -7.22 -6.66 -6.83
N GLU A 38 -5.97 -7.02 -6.50
CA GLU A 38 -4.80 -6.20 -6.81
C GLU A 38 -4.66 -5.94 -8.32
N GLY A 39 -5.00 -6.92 -9.15
CA GLY A 39 -4.95 -6.79 -10.61
C GLY A 39 -5.97 -5.79 -11.14
N VAL A 40 -7.20 -5.80 -10.64
CA VAL A 40 -8.23 -4.81 -10.99
C VAL A 40 -7.78 -3.42 -10.54
N ASP A 41 -7.29 -3.28 -9.32
CA ASP A 41 -6.84 -2.00 -8.78
C ASP A 41 -5.69 -1.40 -9.61
N CYS A 42 -4.71 -2.23 -10.02
CA CYS A 42 -3.61 -1.78 -10.87
C CYS A 42 -4.06 -1.36 -12.27
N LEU A 43 -5.14 -1.95 -12.80
CA LEU A 43 -5.73 -1.56 -14.09
C LEU A 43 -6.49 -0.23 -13.97
N GLU A 44 -7.20 -0.01 -12.87
CA GLU A 44 -7.93 1.22 -12.62
C GLU A 44 -7.03 2.40 -12.24
N HIS A 45 -5.87 2.12 -11.64
CA HIS A 45 -4.91 3.12 -11.17
C HIS A 45 -3.51 2.87 -11.76
N PRO A 46 -3.28 3.22 -13.04
CA PRO A 46 -2.02 2.95 -13.71
C PRO A 46 -0.80 3.52 -12.98
N GLY A 47 0.15 2.66 -12.65
CA GLY A 47 1.35 3.02 -11.89
C GLY A 47 1.29 2.72 -10.40
N VAL A 48 0.12 2.34 -9.87
CA VAL A 48 0.02 1.70 -8.55
C VAL A 48 0.40 0.23 -8.67
N VAL A 49 1.13 -0.27 -7.68
CA VAL A 49 1.56 -1.67 -7.54
C VAL A 49 1.41 -2.12 -6.09
N TYR A 50 1.33 -3.43 -5.86
CA TYR A 50 1.35 -4.01 -4.51
C TYR A 50 2.71 -4.63 -4.18
N ARG A 51 3.31 -4.21 -3.06
CA ARG A 51 4.61 -4.70 -2.56
C ARG A 51 4.53 -5.12 -1.09
N GLY A 52 5.59 -5.76 -0.60
CA GLY A 52 5.64 -6.33 0.76
C GLY A 52 5.14 -7.77 0.85
N PRO A 53 5.39 -8.43 2.00
CA PRO A 53 4.95 -9.81 2.26
C PRO A 53 3.44 -9.87 2.50
N THR A 54 2.83 -11.06 2.48
CA THR A 54 1.37 -11.24 2.60
C THR A 54 0.74 -10.52 3.80
N HIS A 55 1.37 -10.58 4.98
CA HIS A 55 0.87 -9.96 6.20
C HIS A 55 1.07 -8.43 6.26
N ASP A 56 1.82 -7.90 5.30
CA ASP A 56 2.24 -6.51 5.25
C ASP A 56 2.26 -5.99 3.81
N ARG A 57 1.29 -6.44 3.01
CA ARG A 57 1.15 -6.06 1.61
C ARG A 57 0.57 -4.64 1.53
N ARG A 58 1.09 -3.83 0.62
CA ARG A 58 0.81 -2.38 0.53
C ARG A 58 0.72 -1.91 -0.90
N ALA A 59 -0.27 -1.07 -1.19
CA ALA A 59 -0.28 -0.27 -2.41
C ALA A 59 0.82 0.81 -2.39
N ALA A 60 1.51 0.96 -3.52
CA ALA A 60 2.61 1.89 -3.70
C ALA A 60 2.69 2.39 -5.14
N LEU A 61 3.38 3.50 -5.38
CA LEU A 61 3.79 3.85 -6.73
C LEU A 61 4.90 2.89 -7.20
N ALA A 62 4.83 2.44 -8.46
CA ALA A 62 5.76 1.47 -9.06
C ALA A 62 7.23 1.85 -8.86
N ALA A 63 7.52 3.15 -8.96
CA ALA A 63 8.80 3.75 -8.63
C ALA A 63 8.55 4.93 -7.69
N GLY A 64 8.31 4.64 -6.41
CA GLY A 64 8.04 5.68 -5.43
C GLY A 64 7.62 5.16 -4.06
N PRO A 65 7.09 6.06 -3.21
CA PRO A 65 6.60 5.74 -1.87
C PRO A 65 5.31 4.91 -1.91
N ASP A 66 4.94 4.39 -0.75
CA ASP A 66 3.65 3.76 -0.55
C ASP A 66 2.53 4.82 -0.65
N VAL A 67 1.34 4.41 -1.07
CA VAL A 67 0.21 5.35 -1.24
C VAL A 67 -0.15 6.02 0.09
N TRP A 68 -0.14 5.27 1.20
CA TRP A 68 -0.44 5.82 2.52
C TRP A 68 0.56 6.92 2.94
N GLU A 69 1.84 6.81 2.55
CA GLU A 69 2.87 7.82 2.86
C GLU A 69 2.59 9.12 2.10
N ILE A 70 2.17 9.03 0.84
CA ILE A 70 1.78 10.18 0.02
C ILE A 70 0.59 10.89 0.68
N VAL A 71 -0.45 10.14 1.07
CA VAL A 71 -1.64 10.72 1.72
C VAL A 71 -1.26 11.35 3.07
N GLY A 72 -0.45 10.67 3.88
CA GLY A 72 0.05 11.20 5.14
C GLY A 72 0.78 12.52 4.94
N ARG A 73 1.71 12.57 3.98
CA ARG A 73 2.45 13.80 3.67
C ARG A 73 1.53 14.93 3.18
N LEU A 74 0.59 14.65 2.29
CA LEU A 74 -0.38 15.65 1.81
C LEU A 74 -1.28 16.20 2.93
N ARG A 75 -1.61 15.38 3.95
CA ARG A 75 -2.41 15.81 5.10
C ARG A 75 -1.69 16.88 5.94
N GLU A 76 -0.36 16.84 6.00
CA GLU A 76 0.49 17.81 6.72
C GLU A 76 0.63 19.16 5.97
N LEU A 77 0.46 19.16 4.65
CA LEU A 77 0.60 20.36 3.83
C LEU A 77 -0.62 21.28 3.96
N VAL A 78 -0.39 22.59 3.82
CA VAL A 78 -1.42 23.62 3.89
C VAL A 78 -1.83 24.04 2.48
N GLY A 79 -3.13 24.30 2.28
CA GLY A 79 -3.68 24.74 0.99
C GLY A 79 -4.79 23.83 0.48
N GLY A 80 -5.27 24.11 -0.74
CA GLY A 80 -6.19 23.23 -1.47
C GLY A 80 -5.50 21.97 -1.99
N GLU A 81 -6.27 21.06 -2.59
CA GLU A 81 -5.72 19.80 -3.13
C GLU A 81 -4.57 20.03 -4.12
N GLU A 82 -4.78 20.89 -5.11
CA GLU A 82 -3.79 21.20 -6.14
C GLU A 82 -2.56 21.92 -5.57
N ASP A 83 -2.74 22.86 -4.63
CA ASP A 83 -1.60 23.53 -3.96
C ASP A 83 -0.69 22.52 -3.24
N ARG A 84 -1.30 21.53 -2.58
CA ARG A 84 -0.56 20.47 -1.86
C ARG A 84 0.11 19.51 -2.83
N ILE A 85 -0.54 19.16 -3.94
CA ILE A 85 0.04 18.32 -5.00
C ILE A 85 1.27 19.01 -5.59
N ASP A 86 1.14 20.28 -5.95
CA ASP A 86 2.23 21.05 -6.56
C ASP A 86 3.38 21.23 -5.58
N LEU A 87 3.08 21.52 -4.31
CA LEU A 87 4.11 21.60 -3.26
C LEU A 87 4.82 20.26 -3.08
N LEU A 88 4.10 19.15 -2.93
CA LEU A 88 4.70 17.82 -2.79
C LEU A 88 5.55 17.44 -4.00
N ALA A 89 5.08 17.75 -5.21
CA ALA A 89 5.83 17.53 -6.44
C ALA A 89 7.11 18.39 -6.51
N SER A 90 7.11 19.59 -5.91
CA SER A 90 8.30 20.44 -5.87
C SER A 90 9.34 20.00 -4.83
N GLU A 91 8.91 19.31 -3.77
CA GLU A 91 9.77 18.79 -2.70
C GLU A 91 10.31 17.37 -2.98
N THR A 92 9.82 16.71 -4.03
CA THR A 92 10.13 15.31 -4.35
C THR A 92 10.35 15.11 -5.85
N ASP A 93 10.79 13.92 -6.26
CA ASP A 93 10.87 13.54 -7.68
C ASP A 93 9.54 12.99 -8.24
N LEU A 94 8.42 13.17 -7.52
CA LEU A 94 7.11 12.67 -7.95
C LEU A 94 6.46 13.61 -8.95
N HIS A 95 5.99 13.06 -10.06
CA HIS A 95 5.20 13.83 -11.01
C HIS A 95 3.79 14.09 -10.43
N PRO A 96 3.18 15.28 -10.59
CA PRO A 96 1.84 15.61 -10.08
C PRO A 96 0.75 14.59 -10.44
N ARG A 97 0.85 14.00 -11.64
CA ARG A 97 -0.05 12.93 -12.08
C ARG A 97 0.03 11.67 -11.20
N GLN A 98 1.22 11.27 -10.75
CA GLN A 98 1.38 10.11 -9.88
C GLN A 98 0.75 10.36 -8.51
N ILE A 99 0.89 11.59 -7.99
CA ILE A 99 0.26 12.01 -6.73
C ILE A 99 -1.27 11.95 -6.85
N ARG A 100 -1.84 12.48 -7.95
CA ARG A 100 -3.29 12.38 -8.21
C ARG A 100 -3.76 10.92 -8.32
N THR A 101 -3.03 10.06 -9.03
CA THR A 101 -3.37 8.64 -9.11
C THR A 101 -3.33 7.95 -7.74
N ALA A 102 -2.38 8.30 -6.88
CA ALA A 102 -2.33 7.80 -5.50
C ALA A 102 -3.53 8.29 -4.67
N LEU A 103 -3.96 9.54 -4.83
CA LEU A 103 -5.15 10.09 -4.18
C LEU A 103 -6.44 9.41 -4.67
N GLU A 104 -6.58 9.19 -5.97
CA GLU A 104 -7.72 8.47 -6.55
C GLU A 104 -7.81 7.03 -6.03
N PHE A 105 -6.67 6.34 -5.93
CA PHE A 105 -6.59 5.01 -5.33
C PHE A 105 -7.01 5.07 -3.85
N ALA A 106 -6.44 6.01 -3.08
CA ALA A 106 -6.73 6.17 -1.66
C ALA A 106 -8.21 6.49 -1.39
N ALA A 107 -8.86 7.27 -2.25
CA ALA A 107 -10.27 7.60 -2.12
C ALA A 107 -11.19 6.38 -2.28
N ARG A 108 -10.77 5.35 -3.03
CA ARG A 108 -11.48 4.06 -3.15
C ARG A 108 -11.12 3.07 -2.04
N HIS A 109 -9.99 3.28 -1.37
CA HIS A 109 -9.45 2.38 -0.33
C HIS A 109 -9.15 3.13 0.98
N PRO A 110 -10.11 3.88 1.56
CA PRO A 110 -9.84 4.71 2.73
C PRO A 110 -9.42 3.87 3.94
N ASP A 111 -10.01 2.69 4.12
CA ASP A 111 -9.70 1.79 5.24
C ASP A 111 -8.24 1.28 5.18
N GLU A 112 -7.70 1.03 3.98
CA GLU A 112 -6.30 0.62 3.81
C GLU A 112 -5.36 1.74 4.27
N VAL A 113 -5.61 2.97 3.83
CA VAL A 113 -4.78 4.14 4.20
C VAL A 113 -4.87 4.42 5.70
N GLU A 114 -6.05 4.33 6.28
CA GLU A 114 -6.26 4.64 7.69
C GLU A 114 -5.62 3.59 8.61
N THR A 115 -5.78 2.31 8.28
CA THR A 115 -5.12 1.21 9.01
C THR A 115 -3.59 1.39 9.01
N ARG A 116 -3.03 1.86 7.90
CA ARG A 116 -1.58 2.09 7.76
C ARG A 116 -1.11 3.31 8.55
N SER A 117 -1.87 4.39 8.49
CA SER A 117 -1.59 5.62 9.24
C SER A 117 -1.57 5.32 10.75
N ALA A 118 -2.60 4.63 11.27
CA ALA A 118 -2.69 4.25 12.67
C ALA A 118 -1.51 3.38 13.14
N ARG A 119 -1.15 2.35 12.37
CA ARG A 119 0.02 1.50 12.70
C ARG A 119 1.33 2.28 12.74
N ASN A 120 1.48 3.26 11.85
CA ASN A 120 2.67 4.09 11.84
C ASN A 120 2.73 5.02 13.06
N GLU A 121 1.60 5.61 13.45
CA GLU A 121 1.51 6.43 14.65
C GLU A 121 1.84 5.64 15.92
N GLU A 122 1.30 4.42 16.06
CA GLU A 122 1.62 3.51 17.17
C GLU A 122 3.12 3.16 17.22
N ALA A 123 3.74 2.92 16.06
CA ALA A 123 5.16 2.60 15.95
C ALA A 123 6.05 3.81 16.32
N ILE A 124 5.66 5.02 15.89
CA ILE A 124 6.34 6.26 16.27
C ILE A 124 6.30 6.44 17.78
N GLU A 125 5.13 6.27 18.41
CA GLU A 125 4.98 6.47 19.84
C GLU A 125 5.77 5.46 20.66
N SER A 126 5.67 4.17 20.31
CA SER A 126 6.48 3.11 20.93
C SER A 126 7.97 3.37 20.79
N GLY A 127 8.40 3.94 19.66
CA GLY A 127 9.78 4.34 19.40
C GLY A 127 10.26 5.48 20.31
N ARG A 128 9.38 6.47 20.59
CA ARG A 128 9.67 7.57 21.53
C ARG A 128 9.85 7.06 22.94
N GLU A 129 8.92 6.23 23.43
CA GLU A 129 9.00 5.62 24.75
C GLU A 129 10.31 4.83 24.93
N ALA A 130 10.65 4.00 23.95
CA ALA A 130 11.90 3.24 23.96
C ALA A 130 13.15 4.16 23.96
N ALA A 131 13.11 5.28 23.23
CA ALA A 131 14.20 6.25 23.23
C ALA A 131 14.35 6.97 24.58
N GLU A 132 13.25 7.28 25.26
CA GLU A 132 13.24 7.85 26.61
C GLU A 132 13.81 6.88 27.63
N GLN A 133 13.36 5.62 27.62
CA GLN A 133 13.88 4.57 28.50
C GLN A 133 15.39 4.37 28.29
N ARG A 134 15.85 4.32 27.04
CA ARG A 134 17.30 4.23 26.74
C ARG A 134 18.10 5.41 27.26
N ARG A 135 17.57 6.64 27.17
CA ARG A 135 18.23 7.82 27.74
C ARG A 135 18.30 7.75 29.26
N ALA A 136 17.24 7.28 29.92
CA ALA A 136 17.20 7.11 31.37
C ALA A 136 18.19 6.05 31.88
N LEU A 137 18.49 5.01 31.10
CA LEU A 137 19.50 3.99 31.44
C LEU A 137 20.95 4.51 31.39
N LEU A 138 21.20 5.61 30.70
CA LEU A 138 22.54 6.20 30.51
C LEU A 138 22.76 7.47 31.35
N ALA A 139 21.79 7.85 32.18
CA ALA A 139 21.84 9.00 33.09
C ALA A 139 22.19 8.55 34.51
#